data_AF-A0A9E1MSI7-F1
#
_entry.id   AF-A0A9E1MSI7-F1
#
_cell.length_a   1.000
_cell.length_b   1.000
_cell.length_c   1.000
_cell.angle_alpha   90.00
_cell.angle_beta   90.00
_cell.angle_gamma   90.00
#
_symmetry.space_group_name_H-M   'P 1'
#
loop_
_entity.id
_entity.type
_entity.pdbx_description
1 polymer ?
#
loop_
_entity_poly.entity_id
_entity_poly.type
_entity_poly.pdbx_seq_one_letter_code
_entity_poly.pdbx_strand_id
1 'polypeptide(L)'
;MMNFKLTTLLITLLVSVSAQAGLWEKMTTIGAQTVKPSSEYLIETAGWNIRVYEWIPADNPNVRCMFAAGSQKGGVACYSIND
;
A
#
# COMPACT_ATOMS: atom_id res chain seq x y z
N MET A 1 -30.73 19.39 -31.33
CA MET A 1 -29.97 18.12 -31.47
C MET A 1 -28.58 18.14 -30.81
N MET A 2 -27.90 19.29 -30.70
CA MET A 2 -26.57 19.41 -30.07
C MET A 2 -26.57 19.21 -28.54
N ASN A 3 -27.62 19.69 -27.85
CA ASN A 3 -27.72 19.60 -26.38
C ASN A 3 -27.77 18.14 -25.88
N PHE A 4 -28.54 17.26 -26.54
CA PHE A 4 -28.64 15.85 -26.11
C PHE A 4 -27.31 15.11 -26.20
N LYS A 5 -26.52 15.34 -27.27
CA LYS A 5 -25.20 14.70 -27.42
C LYS A 5 -24.19 15.21 -26.38
N LEU A 6 -24.26 16.50 -26.05
CA LEU A 6 -23.40 17.09 -25.01
C LEU A 6 -23.76 16.57 -23.62
N THR A 7 -25.04 16.42 -23.31
CA THR A 7 -25.50 15.85 -22.04
C THR A 7 -25.08 14.39 -21.90
N THR A 8 -25.21 13.58 -22.96
CA THR A 8 -24.78 12.17 -22.92
C THR A 8 -23.27 12.04 -22.72
N LEU A 9 -22.46 12.88 -23.35
CA LEU A 9 -21.00 12.89 -23.18
C LEU A 9 -20.60 13.28 -21.74
N LEU A 10 -21.32 14.21 -21.14
CA LEU A 10 -21.05 14.67 -19.77
C LEU A 10 -21.40 13.58 -18.75
N ILE A 11 -22.50 12.86 -18.97
CA ILE A 11 -22.92 11.76 -18.10
C ILE A 11 -21.93 10.58 -18.18
N THR A 12 -21.45 10.20 -19.36
CA THR A 12 -20.47 9.12 -19.50
C THR A 12 -19.12 9.46 -18.85
N LEU A 13 -18.71 10.73 -18.86
CA LEU A 13 -17.51 11.19 -18.18
C LEU A 13 -17.65 11.16 -16.65
N LEU A 14 -18.83 11.46 -16.12
CA LEU A 14 -19.07 11.43 -14.67
C LEU A 14 -19.10 10.01 -14.11
N VAL A 15 -19.54 9.02 -14.89
CA VAL A 15 -19.58 7.62 -14.46
C VAL A 15 -18.19 6.98 -14.41
N SER A 16 -17.23 7.42 -15.24
CA SER A 16 -15.88 6.84 -15.29
C SER A 16 -15.01 7.18 -14.06
N VAL A 17 -15.36 8.21 -13.28
CA VAL A 17 -14.62 8.61 -12.06
C VAL A 17 -14.80 7.61 -10.92
N SER A 18 -15.89 6.82 -10.94
CA SER A 18 -16.18 5.78 -9.94
C SER A 18 -15.32 4.52 -10.07
N ALA A 19 -14.65 4.32 -11.22
CA ALA A 19 -13.83 3.14 -11.50
C ALA A 19 -12.37 3.25 -10.99
N GLN A 20 -12.01 4.37 -10.36
CA GLN A 20 -10.63 4.68 -9.98
C GLN A 20 -10.28 4.38 -8.52
N ALA A 21 -10.80 3.28 -7.96
CA ALA A 21 -10.43 2.83 -6.61
C ALA A 21 -8.89 2.79 -6.39
N GLY A 22 -8.14 2.29 -7.37
CA GLY A 22 -6.68 2.23 -7.31
C GLY A 22 -5.92 3.56 -7.51
N LEU A 23 -6.56 4.64 -7.96
CA LEU A 23 -5.94 5.97 -8.00
C LEU A 23 -6.18 6.75 -6.70
N TRP A 24 -7.36 6.58 -6.09
CA TRP A 24 -7.64 7.16 -4.77
C TRP A 24 -6.73 6.58 -3.69
N GLU A 25 -6.44 5.27 -3.74
CA GLU A 25 -5.46 4.60 -2.87
C GLU A 25 -4.05 5.18 -2.99
N LYS A 26 -3.66 5.61 -4.20
CA LYS A 26 -2.36 6.26 -4.41
C LYS A 26 -2.38 7.70 -3.93
N MET A 27 -3.52 8.39 -4.05
CA MET A 27 -3.67 9.76 -3.59
C MET A 27 -3.47 9.91 -2.08
N THR A 28 -3.89 8.92 -1.29
CA THR A 28 -3.67 8.92 0.18
C THR A 28 -2.20 8.73 0.56
N THR A 29 -1.35 8.22 -0.35
CA THR A 29 0.08 8.00 -0.10
C THR A 29 0.99 8.99 -0.83
N ILE A 30 0.47 9.91 -1.66
CA ILE A 30 1.27 10.87 -2.45
C ILE A 30 2.13 11.81 -1.58
N GLY A 31 1.72 12.06 -0.32
CA GLY A 31 2.49 12.86 0.65
C GLY A 31 3.24 12.04 1.70
N ALA A 32 3.09 10.71 1.70
CA ALA A 32 3.79 9.85 2.63
C ALA A 32 5.25 9.76 2.20
N GLN A 33 6.18 10.11 3.11
CA GLN A 33 7.59 9.92 2.83
C GLN A 33 7.87 8.42 2.74
N THR A 34 8.46 7.99 1.64
CA THR A 34 8.96 6.61 1.50
C THR A 34 10.10 6.41 2.48
N VAL A 35 9.80 5.83 3.64
CA VAL A 35 10.82 5.47 4.63
C VAL A 35 11.46 4.17 4.17
N LYS A 36 12.77 4.19 3.92
CA LYS A 36 13.53 2.98 3.64
C LYS A 36 13.57 2.12 4.91
N PRO A 37 13.10 0.87 4.86
CA PRO A 37 13.17 -0.03 6.01
C PRO A 37 14.63 -0.29 6.39
N SER A 38 14.86 -0.54 7.67
CA SER A 38 16.19 -0.80 8.23
C SER A 38 16.82 -2.08 7.68
N SER A 39 16.01 -3.07 7.32
CA SER A 39 16.44 -4.29 6.63
C SER A 39 15.36 -4.76 5.65
N GLU A 40 15.78 -5.27 4.49
CA GLU A 40 14.93 -5.93 3.50
C GLU A 40 15.63 -7.21 3.02
N TYR A 41 14.95 -8.34 3.10
CA TYR A 41 15.48 -9.63 2.67
C TYR A 41 14.38 -10.60 2.20
N LEU A 42 14.78 -11.58 1.39
CA LEU A 42 13.91 -12.66 0.93
C LEU A 42 14.06 -13.86 1.87
N ILE A 43 12.93 -14.42 2.31
CA ILE A 43 12.92 -15.69 3.03
C ILE A 43 12.21 -16.73 2.16
N GLU A 44 12.94 -17.77 1.78
CA GLU A 44 12.38 -18.94 1.09
C GLU A 44 11.65 -19.81 2.12
N THR A 45 10.32 -19.67 2.20
CA THR A 45 9.49 -20.52 3.05
C THR A 45 8.77 -21.53 2.19
N ALA A 46 9.20 -22.80 2.21
CA ALA A 46 8.56 -23.95 1.53
C ALA A 46 7.83 -23.62 0.20
N GLY A 47 8.54 -23.01 -0.77
CA GLY A 47 8.00 -22.68 -2.10
C GLY A 47 7.34 -21.30 -2.26
N TRP A 48 7.43 -20.43 -1.26
CA TRP A 48 6.91 -19.06 -1.28
C TRP A 48 8.06 -18.05 -1.22
N ASN A 49 8.13 -17.17 -2.23
CA ASN A 49 9.02 -16.01 -2.24
C ASN A 49 8.38 -14.91 -1.39
N ILE A 50 8.81 -14.81 -0.13
CA ILE A 50 8.31 -13.82 0.81
C ILE A 50 9.31 -12.67 0.93
N ARG A 51 8.82 -11.45 0.76
CA ARG A 51 9.57 -10.22 1.03
C ARG A 51 9.35 -9.79 2.45
N VAL A 52 10.42 -9.59 3.20
CA VAL A 52 10.37 -9.11 4.57
C VAL A 52 11.02 -7.74 4.67
N TYR A 53 10.32 -6.83 5.32
CA TYR A 53 10.76 -5.47 5.62
C TYR A 53 10.75 -5.28 7.12
N GLU A 54 11.89 -4.91 7.70
CA GLU A 54 12.03 -4.63 9.13
C GLU A 54 12.37 -3.17 9.36
N TRP A 55 11.75 -2.57 10.37
CA TRP A 55 12.03 -1.18 10.76
C TRP A 55 11.79 -0.94 12.25
N ILE A 56 12.38 0.14 12.73
CA ILE A 56 12.12 0.70 14.06
C ILE A 56 11.29 1.98 13.83
N PRO A 57 10.07 2.10 14.37
CA PRO A 57 9.25 3.29 14.22
C PRO A 57 9.92 4.52 14.84
N ALA A 58 9.79 5.67 14.17
CA ALA A 58 10.39 6.92 14.65
C ALA A 58 9.71 7.46 15.93
N ASP A 59 8.44 7.14 16.11
CA ASP A 59 7.60 7.51 17.26
C ASP A 59 7.81 6.59 18.46
N ASN A 60 8.28 5.35 18.26
CA ASN A 60 8.59 4.42 19.34
C ASN A 60 9.86 3.59 19.04
N PRO A 61 11.03 4.04 19.52
CA PRO A 61 12.29 3.35 19.25
C PRO A 61 12.48 2.03 20.03
N ASN A 62 11.57 1.71 20.97
CA ASN A 62 11.66 0.50 21.79
C ASN A 62 10.98 -0.72 21.17
N VAL A 63 10.39 -0.57 19.98
CA VAL A 63 9.73 -1.68 19.26
C VAL A 63 10.37 -1.85 17.89
N ARG A 64 10.49 -3.11 17.45
CA ARG A 64 10.87 -3.45 16.08
C ARG A 64 9.67 -4.07 15.39
N CYS A 65 9.34 -3.55 14.23
CA CYS A 65 8.25 -4.05 13.40
C CYS A 65 8.83 -4.82 12.21
N MET A 66 8.15 -5.90 11.84
CA MET A 66 8.39 -6.68 10.64
C MET A 66 7.11 -6.70 9.82
N PHE A 67 7.24 -6.49 8.51
CA PHE A 67 6.20 -6.74 7.53
C PHE A 67 6.67 -7.86 6.61
N ALA A 68 5.88 -8.92 6.51
CA ALA A 68 6.13 -10.03 5.59
C ALA A 68 5.01 -10.04 4.55
N ALA A 69 5.38 -10.02 3.27
CA ALA A 69 4.46 -10.11 2.14
C ALA A 69 4.80 -11.32 1.28
N GLY A 70 3.87 -12.28 1.23
CA GLY A 70 3.86 -13.35 0.24
C GLY A 70 2.93 -13.01 -0.93
N SER A 71 2.89 -13.89 -1.92
CA SER A 71 2.10 -13.72 -3.15
C SER A 71 0.58 -13.62 -2.94
N GLN A 72 0.04 -14.10 -1.81
CA GLN A 72 -1.40 -14.06 -1.51
C GLN A 72 -1.76 -13.37 -0.20
N LYS A 73 -0.84 -13.31 0.78
CA LYS A 73 -1.10 -12.74 2.10
C LYS A 73 0.13 -12.01 2.61
N GLY A 74 -0.10 -10.92 3.34
CA GLY A 74 0.93 -10.22 4.09
C GLY A 74 0.42 -9.82 5.46
N GLY A 75 1.35 -9.54 6.37
CA GLY A 75 1.04 -9.17 7.74
C GLY A 75 2.16 -8.37 8.38
N VAL A 76 1.77 -7.53 9.35
CA VAL A 76 2.71 -6.77 10.17
C VAL A 76 2.68 -7.30 11.59
N ALA A 77 3.85 -7.42 12.20
CA ALA A 77 4.00 -7.76 13.61
C ALA A 77 5.08 -6.87 14.23
N CYS A 78 4.85 -6.38 15.43
CA CYS A 78 5.82 -5.59 16.18
C CYS A 78 6.12 -6.27 17.50
N TYR A 79 7.40 -6.26 17.89
CA TYR A 79 7.91 -6.87 19.12
C TYR A 79 8.78 -5.88 19.89
N SER A 80 8.78 -6.03 21.22
CA SER A 80 9.67 -5.29 22.11
C SER A 80 11.12 -5.65 21.81
N ILE A 81 12.01 -4.66 21.78
CA ILE A 81 13.46 -4.90 21.60
C ILE A 81 14.12 -5.28 22.94
N ASN A 82 13.44 -5.02 24.07
CA ASN A 82 14.01 -5.11 25.41
C ASN A 82 13.53 -6.34 26.22
N ASP A 83 12.89 -7.32 25.57
CA ASP A 83 12.42 -8.56 26.22
C ASP A 83 13.52 -9.64 26.26
#